data_AF-A0A945I1U8-F1
#
_entry.id   AF-A0A945I1U8-F1
#
_cell.length_a   1.000
_cell.length_b   1.000
_cell.length_c   1.000
_cell.angle_alpha   90.00
_cell.angle_beta   90.00
_cell.angle_gamma   90.00
#
_symmetry.space_group_name_H-M   'P 1'
#
loop_
_entity.id
_entity.type
_entity.pdbx_description
1 polymer ?
#
loop_
_entity_poly.entity_id
_entity_poly.type
_entity_poly.pdbx_seq_one_letter_code
_entity_poly.pdbx_strand_id
1 'polypeptide(L)'
;MQTEPNAVGNKGLKSGQRLTRETIMKIKMFAATAAMALSFGATSASADCGEVSITEMDWASSAVVTAVANFLMTQGYGCDVQVVPSSTVPALTSLAET
;
A
#
# COMPACT_ATOMS: atom_id res chain seq x y z
N MET A 1 -75.65 15.99 -8.51
CA MET A 1 -75.08 15.73 -9.84
C MET A 1 -73.59 16.05 -9.74
N GLN A 2 -72.78 15.10 -10.21
CA GLN A 2 -71.30 14.98 -10.11
C GLN A 2 -70.59 16.20 -10.74
N THR A 3 -69.34 16.56 -10.43
CA THR A 3 -68.10 15.75 -10.45
C THR A 3 -66.93 16.43 -9.70
N GLU A 4 -65.97 15.62 -9.27
CA GLU A 4 -64.61 15.98 -8.84
C GLU A 4 -63.82 16.81 -9.88
N PRO A 5 -62.99 17.80 -9.48
CA PRO A 5 -61.79 18.14 -10.23
C PRO A 5 -60.61 17.29 -9.72
N ASN A 6 -60.44 16.21 -10.47
CA ASN A 6 -59.32 15.29 -10.56
C ASN A 6 -57.92 15.94 -10.52
N ALA A 7 -57.03 15.29 -9.76
CA ALA A 7 -55.61 15.08 -10.04
C ALA A 7 -54.78 16.29 -10.51
N VAL A 8 -54.29 17.08 -9.54
CA VAL A 8 -53.05 17.86 -9.71
C VAL A 8 -51.90 16.87 -9.95
N GLY A 9 -51.65 16.62 -11.23
CA GLY A 9 -50.66 15.66 -11.72
C GLY A 9 -49.24 16.02 -11.28
N ASN A 10 -48.68 15.17 -10.44
CA ASN A 10 -47.25 15.04 -10.11
C ASN A 10 -46.43 14.63 -11.36
N LYS A 11 -46.41 15.48 -12.39
CA LYS A 11 -45.66 15.27 -13.64
C LYS A 11 -44.41 16.16 -13.74
N GLY A 12 -44.33 17.25 -12.98
CA GLY A 12 -43.18 18.16 -12.98
C GLY A 12 -41.96 17.67 -12.17
N LEU A 13 -42.17 16.94 -11.07
CA LEU A 13 -41.08 16.53 -10.17
C LEU A 13 -40.26 15.34 -10.70
N LYS A 14 -40.88 14.50 -11.57
CA LYS A 14 -40.25 13.27 -12.10
C LYS A 14 -39.16 13.51 -13.15
N SER A 15 -39.19 14.62 -13.88
CA SER A 15 -38.22 14.87 -14.96
C SER A 15 -36.89 15.42 -14.43
N GLY A 16 -36.94 16.39 -13.51
CA GLY A 16 -35.74 16.94 -12.84
C GLY A 16 -35.03 15.97 -11.89
N GLN A 17 -35.77 15.05 -11.26
CA GLN A 17 -35.20 14.03 -10.37
C GLN A 17 -34.49 12.88 -11.09
N ARG A 18 -34.84 12.56 -12.35
CA ARG A 18 -34.12 11.52 -13.12
C ARG A 18 -32.74 11.98 -13.58
N LEU A 19 -32.66 13.23 -14.07
CA LEU A 19 -31.41 13.84 -14.53
C LEU A 19 -30.40 13.99 -13.38
N THR A 20 -30.85 14.35 -12.19
CA THR A 20 -30.00 14.41 -10.99
C THR A 20 -29.57 13.02 -10.52
N ARG A 21 -30.44 11.99 -10.60
CA ARG A 21 -30.10 10.63 -10.13
C ARG A 21 -29.04 9.92 -11.00
N GLU A 22 -29.11 10.10 -12.32
CA GLU A 22 -28.11 9.60 -13.28
C GLU A 22 -26.72 10.23 -13.04
N THR A 23 -26.67 11.56 -12.86
CA THR A 23 -25.42 12.29 -12.59
C THR A 23 -24.86 11.96 -11.20
N ILE A 24 -25.71 11.80 -10.19
CA ILE A 24 -25.31 11.37 -8.83
C ILE A 24 -24.73 9.95 -8.85
N MET A 25 -25.30 9.01 -9.62
CA MET A 25 -24.75 7.65 -9.74
C MET A 25 -23.38 7.64 -10.43
N LYS A 26 -23.21 8.44 -11.48
CA LYS A 26 -21.93 8.61 -12.18
C LYS A 26 -20.87 9.24 -11.28
N ILE A 27 -21.23 10.28 -10.52
CA ILE A 27 -20.34 10.91 -9.54
C ILE A 27 -19.95 9.93 -8.43
N LYS A 28 -20.89 9.13 -7.91
CA LYS A 28 -20.61 8.09 -6.90
C LYS A 28 -19.69 7.00 -7.43
N MET A 29 -19.89 6.54 -8.67
CA MET A 29 -18.98 5.59 -9.31
C MET A 29 -17.58 6.16 -9.51
N PHE A 30 -17.47 7.42 -9.96
CA PHE A 30 -16.17 8.07 -10.15
C PHE A 30 -15.45 8.36 -8.83
N ALA A 31 -16.20 8.72 -7.79
CA ALA A 31 -15.65 8.90 -6.44
C ALA A 31 -15.20 7.58 -5.82
N ALA A 32 -15.90 6.47 -6.07
CA ALA A 32 -15.51 5.14 -5.61
C ALA A 32 -14.22 4.64 -6.28
N THR A 33 -14.06 4.86 -7.59
CA THR A 33 -12.81 4.51 -8.29
C THR A 33 -11.65 5.40 -7.87
N ALA A 34 -11.87 6.69 -7.65
CA ALA A 34 -10.85 7.60 -7.13
C ALA A 34 -10.41 7.24 -5.70
N ALA A 35 -11.35 6.87 -4.82
CA ALA A 35 -11.02 6.43 -3.46
C ALA A 35 -10.19 5.14 -3.44
N MET A 36 -10.48 4.20 -4.34
CA MET A 36 -9.71 2.95 -4.45
C MET A 36 -8.29 3.19 -4.99
N ALA A 37 -8.11 4.14 -5.91
CA ALA A 37 -6.79 4.52 -6.40
C ALA A 37 -5.90 5.12 -5.28
N LEU A 38 -6.50 5.89 -4.36
CA LEU A 38 -5.78 6.47 -3.23
C LEU A 38 -5.36 5.44 -2.17
N SER A 39 -6.10 4.33 -2.01
CA SER A 39 -5.72 3.26 -1.08
C SER A 39 -4.52 2.42 -1.53
N PHE A 40 -4.23 2.32 -2.83
CA PHE A 40 -3.07 1.56 -3.33
C PHE A 40 -1.81 2.43 -3.51
N GLY A 41 -1.94 3.76 -3.58
CA GLY A 41 -0.83 4.68 -3.84
C GLY A 41 -0.15 5.25 -2.59
N ALA A 42 -0.68 5.01 -1.38
CA ALA A 42 -0.29 5.71 -0.16
C ALA A 42 0.56 4.87 0.81
N THR A 43 1.49 4.04 0.31
CA THR A 43 2.54 3.44 1.16
C THR A 43 3.92 3.97 0.75
N SER A 44 4.19 5.21 1.13
CA SER A 44 5.57 5.63 1.39
C SER A 44 5.78 5.54 2.90
N ALA A 45 6.00 4.31 3.37
CA ALA A 45 6.54 4.09 4.70
C ALA A 45 7.99 4.56 4.69
N SER A 46 8.19 5.88 4.73
CA SER A 46 9.46 6.50 5.07
C SER A 46 9.67 6.29 6.57
N ALA A 47 10.01 5.07 6.96
CA ALA A 47 10.66 4.88 8.24
C ALA A 47 12.02 5.57 8.14
N ASP A 48 12.33 6.44 9.10
CA ASP A 48 13.68 7.00 9.25
C ASP A 48 14.62 5.79 9.36
N CYS A 49 15.37 5.55 8.29
CA CYS A 49 16.13 4.32 8.13
C CYS A 49 17.38 4.46 8.98
N GLY A 50 17.22 4.22 10.28
CA GLY A 50 18.31 4.25 11.24
C GLY A 50 19.36 3.17 10.95
N GLU A 51 20.16 2.84 11.96
CA GLU A 51 21.18 1.80 11.83
C GLU A 51 20.57 0.42 11.57
N VAL A 52 20.91 -0.20 10.43
CA VAL A 52 20.49 -1.56 10.07
C VAL A 52 21.71 -2.48 10.05
N SER A 53 21.70 -3.51 10.89
CA SER A 53 22.75 -4.54 10.88
C SER A 53 22.36 -5.69 9.94
N ILE A 54 23.20 -5.98 8.95
CA ILE A 54 23.04 -7.14 8.06
C ILE A 54 24.15 -8.14 8.35
N THR A 55 23.78 -9.41 8.51
CA THR A 55 24.74 -10.48 8.74
C THR A 55 25.26 -11.05 7.42
N GLU A 56 26.58 -11.04 7.22
CA GLU A 56 27.24 -11.69 6.08
C GLU A 56 27.76 -13.06 6.48
N MET A 57 27.40 -14.09 5.72
CA MET A 57 27.87 -15.45 5.98
C MET A 57 29.14 -15.77 5.18
N ASP A 58 29.96 -16.69 5.69
CA ASP A 58 31.24 -17.12 5.10
C ASP A 58 31.16 -17.81 3.72
N TRP A 59 29.96 -18.12 3.20
CA TRP A 59 29.80 -18.73 1.89
C TRP A 59 29.80 -17.68 0.77
N ALA A 60 30.50 -17.97 -0.34
CA ALA A 60 30.74 -16.99 -1.41
C ALA A 60 29.47 -16.35 -2.00
N SER A 61 28.35 -17.08 -2.06
CA SER A 61 27.08 -16.50 -2.51
C SER A 61 26.51 -15.45 -1.55
N SER A 62 26.93 -15.44 -0.29
CA SER A 62 26.43 -14.50 0.72
C SER A 62 27.01 -13.12 0.50
N ALA A 63 28.29 -13.03 0.09
CA ALA A 63 28.94 -11.77 -0.23
C ALA A 63 28.19 -11.01 -1.34
N VAL A 64 27.70 -11.72 -2.36
CA VAL A 64 26.93 -11.11 -3.45
C VAL A 64 25.57 -10.63 -2.95
N VAL A 65 24.87 -11.43 -2.14
CA VAL A 65 23.54 -11.08 -1.60
C VAL A 65 23.65 -9.89 -0.63
N THR A 66 24.63 -9.89 0.27
CA THR A 66 24.88 -8.80 1.21
C THR A 66 25.26 -7.52 0.47
N ALA A 67 26.11 -7.59 -0.56
CA ALA A 67 26.49 -6.42 -1.35
C ALA A 67 25.28 -5.78 -2.06
N VAL A 68 24.39 -6.60 -2.65
CA VAL A 68 23.17 -6.09 -3.27
C VAL A 68 22.22 -5.49 -2.24
N ALA A 69 22.01 -6.15 -1.10
CA ALA A 69 21.17 -5.65 -0.03
C ALA A 69 21.68 -4.32 0.55
N ASN A 70 23.00 -4.23 0.79
CA ASN A 70 23.64 -3.01 1.27
C ASN A 70 23.46 -1.86 0.27
N PHE A 71 23.69 -2.10 -1.03
CA PHE A 71 23.47 -1.09 -2.07
C PHE A 71 22.02 -0.58 -2.10
N LEU A 72 21.04 -1.48 -2.01
CA LEU A 72 19.63 -1.09 -2.01
C LEU A 72 19.24 -0.29 -0.76
N MET A 73 19.75 -0.67 0.41
CA MET A 73 19.44 0.03 1.66
C MET A 73 20.14 1.40 1.75
N THR A 74 21.40 1.50 1.34
CA THR A 74 22.13 2.78 1.32
C THR A 74 21.63 3.72 0.23
N GLN A 75 21.53 3.26 -1.01
CA GLN A 75 21.19 4.12 -2.16
C GLN A 75 19.69 4.26 -2.41
N GLY A 76 18.91 3.23 -2.08
CA GLY A 76 17.47 3.21 -2.32
C GLY A 76 16.64 3.73 -1.14
N TYR A 77 17.09 3.46 0.09
CA TYR A 77 16.35 3.81 1.31
C TYR A 77 17.07 4.79 2.24
N GLY A 78 18.35 5.12 1.97
CA GLY A 78 19.12 6.08 2.77
C GLY A 78 19.51 5.58 4.16
N CYS A 79 19.54 4.26 4.37
CA CYS A 79 19.89 3.65 5.66
C CYS A 79 21.41 3.60 5.87
N ASP A 80 21.84 3.71 7.12
CA ASP A 80 23.19 3.31 7.53
C ASP A 80 23.21 1.80 7.78
N VAL A 81 24.14 1.09 7.13
CA VAL A 81 24.16 -0.37 7.10
C VAL A 81 25.46 -0.91 7.66
N GLN A 82 25.39 -1.62 8.78
CA GLN A 82 26.52 -2.31 9.38
C GLN A 82 26.53 -3.78 8.98
N VAL A 83 27.61 -4.23 8.32
CA VAL A 83 27.78 -5.65 7.97
C VAL A 83 28.50 -6.39 9.08
N VAL A 84 27.86 -7.42 9.66
CA VAL A 84 28.43 -8.26 10.72
C VAL A 84 28.77 -9.64 10.15
N PRO A 85 30.03 -10.08 10.18
CA PRO A 85 30.40 -11.41 9.69
C PRO A 85 29.86 -12.52 10.60
N SER A 86 29.42 -13.63 10.01
CA SER A 86 28.89 -14.79 10.70
C SER A 86 29.24 -16.08 9.97
N SER A 87 29.27 -17.18 10.69
CA SER A 87 29.44 -18.50 10.10
C SER A 87 28.73 -19.55 10.96
N THR A 88 28.03 -20.47 10.31
CA THR A 88 27.30 -21.54 10.99
C THR A 88 28.26 -22.53 11.68
N VAL A 89 29.52 -22.63 11.23
CA VAL A 89 30.53 -23.53 11.79
C VAL A 89 30.97 -23.14 13.22
N PRO A 90 31.41 -21.89 13.50
CA PRO A 90 31.68 -21.42 14.86
C PRO A 90 30.43 -21.38 15.75
N ALA A 91 29.25 -21.14 15.16
CA ALA A 91 27.99 -21.16 15.93
C ALA A 91 27.62 -22.58 16.40
N LEU A 92 27.73 -23.59 15.53
CA LEU A 92 27.44 -24.99 15.88
C LEU A 92 28.49 -25.57 16.85
N THR A 93 29.76 -25.21 16.70
CA THR A 93 30.80 -25.63 17.65
C THR A 93 30.57 -25.04 19.04
N SER A 94 30.15 -23.77 19.13
CA SER A 94 29.76 -23.16 20.42
C SER A 94 28.62 -23.92 21.13
N LEU A 95 27.68 -24.48 20.37
CA LEU A 95 26.59 -25.32 20.91
C LEU A 95 27.05 -26.74 21.27
N ALA A 96 28.06 -27.27 20.57
CA ALA A 96 28.60 -28.61 20.83
C ALA A 96 29.59 -28.64 22.02
N GLU A 97 30.15 -27.49 22.39
CA GLU A 97 31.01 -27.33 23.58
C GLU A 97 30.21 -27.04 24.87
N THR A 98 28.87 -27.12 24.84
CA THR A 98 27.98 -27.01 26.02
C THR A 98 27.33 -28.36 26.32
#